data_AF-A0A2J5P6D9-F1
#
_entry.id   AF-A0A2J5P6D9-F1
#
_cell.length_a   1.000
_cell.length_b   1.000
_cell.length_c   1.000
_cell.angle_alpha   90.00
_cell.angle_beta   90.00
_cell.angle_gamma   90.00
#
_symmetry.space_group_name_H-M   'P 1'
#
loop_
_entity.id
_entity.type
_entity.pdbx_description
1 polymer ?
#
loop_
_entity_poly.entity_id
_entity_poly.type
_entity_poly.pdbx_seq_one_letter_code
_entity_poly.pdbx_strand_id
1 'polypeptide(L)'
;QAFNAVMTRGINLADEETLNGWLKKNSIDVDKYHQLRQSQAVAERLEYMAKITELYDINATPLFIVNKKYVVAKDRQFPEFADYLRQLLTQDKE
;
A
#
# COMPACT_ATOMS: atom_id res chain seq x y z
N GLN A 1 -2.90 -4.42 -9.56
CA GLN A 1 -2.36 -5.43 -10.50
C GLN A 1 -1.30 -6.33 -9.86
N ALA A 2 -0.31 -5.77 -9.15
CA ALA A 2 0.68 -6.56 -8.38
C ALA A 2 0.03 -7.42 -7.27
N PHE A 3 -0.90 -6.86 -6.49
CA PHE A 3 -1.66 -7.61 -5.48
C PHE A 3 -2.31 -8.88 -6.04
N ASN A 4 -3.09 -8.77 -7.13
CA ASN A 4 -3.71 -9.94 -7.79
C ASN A 4 -2.66 -10.91 -8.36
N ALA A 5 -1.47 -10.43 -8.75
CA ALA A 5 -0.40 -11.31 -9.23
C ALA A 5 0.03 -12.28 -8.12
N VAL A 6 0.25 -11.75 -6.92
CA VAL A 6 0.66 -12.55 -5.76
C VAL A 6 -0.53 -13.33 -5.21
N MET A 7 -1.60 -12.64 -4.82
CA MET A 7 -2.70 -13.22 -4.03
C MET A 7 -3.64 -14.13 -4.81
N THR A 8 -3.82 -13.89 -6.12
CA THR A 8 -4.77 -14.67 -6.93
C THR A 8 -4.06 -15.62 -7.88
N ARG A 9 -2.89 -15.23 -8.40
CA ARG A 9 -2.17 -16.01 -9.42
C ARG A 9 -0.94 -16.74 -8.89
N GLY A 10 -0.58 -16.57 -7.62
CA GLY A 10 0.56 -17.25 -7.02
C GLY A 10 1.91 -16.88 -7.63
N ILE A 11 2.01 -15.71 -8.27
CA ILE A 11 3.24 -15.26 -8.91
C ILE A 11 4.19 -14.74 -7.82
N ASN A 12 5.36 -15.37 -7.68
CA ASN A 12 6.39 -14.94 -6.74
C ASN A 12 7.13 -13.71 -7.28
N LEU A 13 6.66 -12.50 -6.95
CA LEU A 13 7.32 -11.25 -7.37
C LEU A 13 8.61 -10.93 -6.57
N ALA A 14 9.01 -11.77 -5.61
CA ALA A 14 10.30 -11.64 -4.93
C ALA A 14 11.43 -12.32 -5.72
N ASP A 15 11.09 -13.26 -6.60
CA ASP A 15 12.03 -13.84 -7.57
C ASP A 15 12.25 -12.87 -8.73
N GLU A 16 13.52 -12.64 -9.10
CA GLU A 16 13.90 -11.61 -10.06
C GLU A 16 13.45 -11.95 -11.49
N GLU A 17 13.60 -13.21 -11.90
CA GLU A 17 13.18 -13.65 -13.24
C GLU A 17 11.66 -13.50 -13.40
N THR A 18 10.92 -13.97 -12.39
CA THR A 18 9.46 -13.86 -12.32
C THR A 18 8.99 -12.40 -12.29
N LEU A 19 9.67 -11.54 -11.52
CA LEU A 19 9.40 -10.11 -11.48
C LEU A 19 9.61 -9.46 -12.85
N ASN A 20 10.75 -9.72 -13.51
CA ASN A 20 11.07 -9.14 -14.81
C ASN A 20 10.07 -9.56 -15.89
N GLY A 21 9.68 -10.83 -15.91
CA GLY A 21 8.62 -11.32 -16.79
C GLY A 21 7.27 -10.63 -16.53
N TRP A 22 6.93 -10.44 -15.25
CA TRP A 22 5.70 -9.74 -14.86
C TRP A 22 5.74 -8.26 -15.26
N LEU A 23 6.85 -7.54 -15.05
CA LEU A 23 7.01 -6.14 -15.43
C LEU A 23 6.77 -5.94 -16.93
N LYS A 24 7.44 -6.75 -17.77
CA LYS A 24 7.26 -6.73 -19.24
C LYS A 24 5.81 -6.97 -19.64
N LYS A 25 5.14 -7.96 -19.04
CA LYS A 25 3.73 -8.29 -19.32
C LYS A 25 2.76 -7.15 -18.98
N ASN A 26 3.13 -6.27 -18.04
CA ASN A 26 2.32 -5.11 -17.65
C ASN A 26 2.86 -3.81 -18.28
N SER A 27 3.67 -3.90 -19.34
CA SER A 27 4.22 -2.75 -20.07
C SER A 27 5.03 -1.80 -19.19
N ILE A 28 5.73 -2.34 -18.19
CA ILE A 28 6.66 -1.59 -17.33
C ILE A 28 8.08 -1.82 -17.86
N ASP A 29 8.81 -0.73 -18.08
CA ASP A 29 10.23 -0.75 -18.47
C ASP A 29 11.07 -1.36 -17.33
N VAL A 30 11.72 -2.48 -17.62
CA VAL A 30 12.47 -3.28 -16.65
C VAL A 30 13.72 -2.55 -16.18
N ASP A 31 14.47 -1.96 -17.09
CA ASP A 31 15.74 -1.30 -16.77
C ASP A 31 15.47 -0.05 -15.93
N LYS A 32 14.47 0.75 -16.33
CA LYS A 32 14.02 1.92 -15.59
C LYS A 32 13.44 1.54 -14.23
N TYR A 33 12.71 0.43 -14.13
CA TYR A 33 12.21 -0.07 -12.85
C TYR A 33 13.35 -0.36 -11.88
N HIS A 34 14.37 -1.10 -12.31
CA HIS A 34 15.50 -1.44 -11.45
C HIS A 34 16.32 -0.23 -11.04
N GLN A 35 16.56 0.69 -11.97
CA GLN A 35 17.20 1.97 -11.67
C GLN A 35 16.42 2.76 -10.60
N LEU A 36 15.10 2.88 -10.75
CA LEU A 36 14.26 3.63 -9.81
C LEU A 36 14.11 2.92 -8.46
N ARG A 37 14.01 1.58 -8.44
CA ARG A 37 13.85 0.79 -7.21
C ARG A 37 15.01 1.01 -6.25
N GLN A 38 16.22 1.26 -6.77
CA GLN A 38 17.43 1.53 -5.99
C GLN A 38 17.64 3.02 -5.71
N SER A 39 16.74 3.89 -6.15
CA SER A 39 16.91 5.33 -5.99
C SER A 39 16.68 5.79 -4.54
N GLN A 40 17.36 6.86 -4.17
CA GLN A 40 17.16 7.57 -2.90
C GLN A 40 15.69 7.93 -2.68
N ALA A 41 14.99 8.35 -3.73
CA ALA A 41 13.59 8.73 -3.66
C ALA A 41 12.66 7.55 -3.30
N VAL A 42 13.02 6.31 -3.62
CA VAL A 42 12.29 5.11 -3.16
C VAL A 42 12.64 4.80 -1.71
N ALA A 43 13.92 4.88 -1.34
CA ALA A 43 14.37 4.67 0.04
C ALA A 43 13.67 5.62 1.03
N GLU A 44 13.62 6.92 0.70
CA GLU A 44 12.95 7.94 1.53
C GLU A 44 11.45 7.68 1.71
N ARG A 45 10.77 7.18 0.68
CA ARG A 45 9.34 6.82 0.76
C ARG A 45 9.12 5.61 1.66
N LEU A 46 9.99 4.61 1.58
CA LEU A 46 9.93 3.43 2.44
C LEU A 46 10.21 3.81 3.91
N GLU A 47 11.22 4.65 4.15
CA GLU A 47 11.53 5.15 5.50
C GLU A 47 10.38 5.99 6.06
N TYR A 48 9.79 6.87 5.25
CA TYR A 48 8.63 7.65 5.65
C TYR A 48 7.45 6.74 6.05
N MET A 49 7.14 5.72 5.25
CA MET A 49 6.08 4.76 5.59
C MET A 49 6.39 3.94 6.84
N ALA A 50 7.65 3.55 7.06
CA ALA A 50 8.06 2.87 8.30
C ALA A 50 7.81 3.75 9.53
N LYS A 51 8.16 5.05 9.46
CA LYS A 51 7.88 6.02 10.53
C LYS A 51 6.37 6.19 10.77
N ILE A 52 5.55 6.18 9.71
CA ILE A 52 4.10 6.24 9.84
C ILE A 52 3.57 4.95 10.52
N THR A 53 4.07 3.78 10.15
CA THR A 53 3.70 2.51 10.80
C THR A 53 4.01 2.52 12.29
N GLU A 54 5.18 3.02 12.69
CA GLU A 54 5.57 3.18 14.10
C GLU A 54 4.69 4.22 14.82
N LEU A 55 4.53 5.41 14.22
CA LEU A 55 3.78 6.52 14.82
C LEU A 55 2.34 6.17 15.16
N TYR A 56 1.69 5.36 14.33
CA TYR A 56 0.29 4.95 14.50
C TYR A 56 0.12 3.55 15.11
N ASP A 57 1.21 2.92 15.58
CA ASP A 57 1.21 1.56 16.15
C ASP A 57 0.50 0.52 15.25
N ILE A 58 0.84 0.55 13.96
CA ILE A 58 0.23 -0.35 12.97
C ILE A 58 0.91 -1.72 13.05
N ASN A 59 0.21 -2.69 13.63
CA ASN A 59 0.68 -4.08 13.78
C ASN A 59 0.05 -5.08 12.78
N ALA A 60 -0.95 -4.65 12.00
CA ALA A 60 -1.64 -5.47 11.00
C ALA A 60 -2.12 -4.64 9.80
N THR A 61 -2.41 -5.31 8.69
CA THR A 61 -2.99 -4.67 7.50
C THR A 61 -4.19 -5.47 6.98
N PRO A 62 -5.21 -4.84 6.37
CA PRO A 62 -5.32 -3.39 6.09
C PRO A 62 -5.82 -2.57 7.29
N LEU A 63 -5.23 -1.38 7.47
CA LEU A 63 -5.66 -0.32 8.38
C LEU A 63 -5.73 1.01 7.62
N PHE A 64 -6.60 1.92 8.05
CA PHE A 64 -6.82 3.22 7.42
C PHE A 64 -6.54 4.34 8.42
N ILE A 65 -5.68 5.29 8.03
CA ILE A 65 -5.46 6.54 8.78
C ILE A 65 -6.35 7.62 8.16
N VAL A 66 -7.31 8.14 8.93
CA VAL A 66 -8.24 9.20 8.51
C VAL A 66 -7.92 10.49 9.24
N ASN A 67 -7.82 11.60 8.49
CA ASN A 67 -7.47 12.94 9.00
C ASN A 67 -6.23 12.98 9.91
N LYS A 68 -5.27 12.07 9.71
CA LYS A 68 -4.05 11.96 10.53
C LYS A 68 -4.34 11.73 12.03
N LYS A 69 -5.53 11.24 12.38
CA LYS A 69 -5.99 11.13 13.76
C LYS A 69 -6.58 9.77 14.08
N TYR A 70 -7.45 9.25 13.20
CA TYR A 70 -8.14 8.00 13.43
C TYR A 70 -7.43 6.85 12.72
N VAL A 71 -7.10 5.78 13.46
CA VAL A 71 -6.62 4.51 12.91
C VAL A 71 -7.78 3.52 12.94
N VAL A 72 -8.16 3.00 11.77
CA VAL A 72 -9.39 2.23 11.62
C VAL A 72 -9.12 0.90 10.92
N ALA A 73 -9.55 -0.19 11.55
CA ALA A 73 -9.66 -1.50 10.93
C ALA A 73 -11.04 -1.69 10.30
N LYS A 74 -11.13 -2.49 9.23
CA LYS A 74 -12.42 -2.91 8.70
C LYS A 74 -13.05 -3.92 9.65
N ASP A 75 -14.03 -3.48 10.41
CA ASP A 75 -14.78 -4.24 11.42
C ASP A 75 -16.21 -4.59 10.98
N ARG A 76 -16.65 -4.08 9.83
CA ARG A 76 -18.02 -4.18 9.32
C ARG A 76 -18.09 -4.40 7.81
N GLN A 77 -19.31 -4.59 7.29
CA GLN A 77 -19.55 -4.68 5.85
C GLN A 77 -19.14 -3.39 5.14
N PHE A 78 -18.78 -3.51 3.85
CA PHE A 78 -18.12 -2.40 3.14
C PHE A 78 -18.97 -1.11 3.05
N PRO A 79 -20.29 -1.16 2.81
CA PRO A 79 -21.12 0.05 2.78
C PRO A 79 -21.05 0.84 4.10
N GLU A 80 -21.26 0.17 5.22
CA GLU A 80 -21.25 0.74 6.56
C GLU A 80 -19.86 1.21 6.96
N PHE A 81 -18.82 0.50 6.51
CA PHE A 81 -17.44 0.88 6.70
C PHE A 81 -17.11 2.18 5.96
N ALA A 82 -17.57 2.31 4.72
CA ALA A 82 -17.39 3.51 3.91
C ALA A 82 -18.14 4.72 4.51
N ASP A 83 -19.35 4.51 5.04
CA ASP A 83 -20.08 5.55 5.77
C ASP A 83 -19.32 6.02 7.02
N TYR A 84 -18.75 5.07 7.78
CA TYR A 84 -17.94 5.40 8.94
C TYR A 84 -16.69 6.21 8.59
N LEU A 85 -15.94 5.82 7.54
CA LEU A 85 -14.79 6.59 7.06
C LEU A 85 -15.20 8.01 6.63
N ARG A 86 -16.34 8.17 5.96
CA ARG A 86 -16.89 9.49 5.58
C ARG A 86 -17.21 10.36 6.80
N GLN A 87 -17.84 9.78 7.82
CA GLN A 87 -18.15 10.48 9.06
C GLN A 87 -16.88 11.01 9.71
N LEU A 88 -15.85 10.17 9.86
CA LEU A 88 -14.56 10.57 10.42
C LEU A 88 -13.89 11.69 9.61
N LEU A 89 -13.96 11.64 8.28
CA LEU A 89 -13.46 12.71 7.41
C LEU A 89 -14.16 14.05 7.66
N THR A 90 -15.47 14.04 7.91
CA THR A 90 -16.25 15.26 8.13
C THR A 90 -16.16 15.83 9.55
N GLN A 91 -15.88 14.99 10.56
CA GLN A 91 -15.89 15.39 11.96
C GLN A 91 -14.74 16.33 12.35
N ASP A 92 -13.61 16.33 11.65
CA ASP A 92 -12.51 17.27 11.92
C ASP A 92 -12.59 18.56 11.08
N LYS A 93 -13.77 18.88 10.51
CA LYS A 93 -14.03 20.18 9.85
C LYS A 93 -14.53 21.27 10.81
N GLU A 94 -14.70 20.95 12.09
CA GLU A 94 -15.02 21.88 13.19
C GLU A 94 -13.78 22.10 14.07
#